data_AF-A0A2G5VXE4-F1
#
_entry.id   AF-A0A2G5VXE4-F1
#
_cell.length_a   1.000
_cell.length_b   1.000
_cell.length_c   1.000
_cell.angle_alpha   90.00
_cell.angle_beta   90.00
_cell.angle_gamma   90.00
#
_symmetry.space_group_name_H-M   'P 1'
#
loop_
_entity.id
_entity.type
_entity.pdbx_description
1 polymer ?
#
loop_
_entity_poly.entity_id
_entity_poly.type
_entity_poly.pdbx_seq_one_letter_code
_entity_poly.pdbx_strand_id
1 'polypeptide(L)' 'MKTLKIILIMAVISLASFGLITNTSSKVLPFLLLLMALMATVMGVTEFQKRKPASLGLFLAAGFALFVGIYIL' A
#
# COMPACT_ATOMS: atom_id res chain seq x y z
N MET A 1 0.46 14.45 6.22
CA MET A 1 0.69 12.98 6.12
C MET A 1 -0.23 12.16 7.04
N LYS A 2 -0.56 12.59 8.27
CA LYS A 2 -1.43 11.80 9.19
C LYS A 2 -2.82 11.50 8.60
N THR A 3 -3.52 12.52 8.09
CA THR A 3 -4.86 12.35 7.50
C THR A 3 -4.84 11.44 6.27
N LEU A 4 -3.90 11.67 5.33
CA LEU A 4 -3.73 10.82 4.14
C LEU A 4 -3.43 9.36 4.52
N LYS A 5 -2.58 9.13 5.53
CA LYS A 5 -2.27 7.78 6.03
C LYS A 5 -3.50 7.09 6.63
N ILE A 6 -4.34 7.83 7.37
CA ILE A 6 -5.59 7.29 7.93
C ILE A 6 -6.55 6.89 6.79
N ILE A 7 -6.73 7.74 5.78
CA ILE A 7 -7.59 7.45 4.63
C ILE A 7 -7.10 6.19 3.90
N LEU A 8 -5.80 6.06 3.67
CA LEU A 8 -5.22 4.89 3.02
C LEU A 8 -5.38 3.61 3.85
N ILE A 9 -5.18 3.69 5.17
CA ILE A 9 -5.41 2.55 6.08
C ILE A 9 -6.88 2.11 6.02
N MET A 10 -7.81 3.06 6.08
CA MET A 10 -9.24 2.76 5.97
C MET A 10 -9.57 2.09 4.63
N ALA A 11 -9.05 2.62 3.52
CA ALA A 11 -9.26 2.03 2.19
C ALA A 11 -8.70 0.60 2.08
N VAL A 12 -7.48 0.36 2.59
CA VAL A 12 -6.87 -0.98 2.62
C VAL A 12 -7.72 -1.96 3.44
N ILE A 13 -8.14 -1.56 4.64
CA ILE A 13 -8.95 -2.41 5.52
C ILE A 13 -10.30 -2.73 4.86
N SER A 14 -11.02 -1.72 4.37
CA SER A 14 -12.31 -1.91 3.73
C SER A 14 -12.21 -2.84 2.52
N LEU A 15 -11.19 -2.67 1.69
CA LEU A 15 -10.99 -3.50 0.50
C LEU A 15 -10.58 -4.94 0.85
N ALA A 16 -9.71 -5.11 1.85
CA ALA A 16 -9.33 -6.44 2.35
C ALA A 16 -10.53 -7.17 2.96
N SER A 17 -11.30 -6.51 3.80
CA SER A 17 -12.53 -7.06 4.37
C SER A 17 -13.53 -7.43 3.28
N PHE A 18 -13.71 -6.57 2.26
CA PHE A 18 -14.58 -6.88 1.13
C PHE A 18 -14.14 -8.16 0.40
N GLY A 19 -12.86 -8.29 0.06
CA GLY A 19 -12.33 -9.48 -0.62
C GLY A 19 -12.50 -10.77 0.20
N LEU A 20 -12.32 -10.69 1.52
CA LEU A 20 -12.52 -11.81 2.45
C LEU A 20 -13.99 -12.21 2.56
N ILE A 21 -14.89 -11.25 2.76
CA ILE A 21 -16.34 -11.52 2.94
C ILE A 21 -16.95 -12.10 1.66
N THR A 22 -16.53 -11.61 0.50
CA THR A 22 -17.08 -12.02 -0.80
C THR A 22 -16.38 -13.23 -1.41
N ASN A 23 -15.35 -13.78 -0.75
CA ASN A 23 -14.47 -14.82 -1.30
C ASN A 23 -13.83 -14.45 -2.66
N THR A 24 -13.68 -13.14 -2.95
CA THR A 24 -13.02 -12.66 -4.17
C THR A 24 -11.60 -12.14 -3.91
N SER A 25 -10.93 -12.64 -2.86
CA SER A 25 -9.59 -12.22 -2.44
C SER A 25 -8.58 -12.16 -3.60
N SER A 26 -8.57 -13.17 -4.48
CA SER A 26 -7.64 -13.19 -5.62
C SER A 26 -7.86 -12.07 -6.63
N LYS A 27 -9.12 -11.63 -6.82
CA LYS A 27 -9.47 -10.51 -7.71
C LYS A 27 -9.17 -9.15 -7.10
N VAL A 28 -9.24 -9.08 -5.77
CA VAL A 28 -9.04 -7.84 -4.99
C VAL A 28 -7.55 -7.60 -4.68
N LEU A 29 -6.74 -8.67 -4.68
CA LEU A 29 -5.30 -8.64 -4.39
C LEU A 29 -4.50 -7.60 -5.20
N PRO A 30 -4.62 -7.48 -6.54
CA PRO A 30 -3.85 -6.48 -7.28
C PRO A 30 -4.16 -5.05 -6.82
N PHE A 31 -5.43 -4.75 -6.56
CA PHE A 31 -5.86 -3.44 -6.05
C PHE A 31 -5.37 -3.18 -4.62
N LEU A 32 -5.34 -4.20 -3.76
CA LEU A 32 -4.73 -4.12 -2.44
C LEU A 32 -3.23 -3.79 -2.51
N LEU A 33 -2.50 -4.45 -3.42
CA LEU A 33 -1.07 -4.21 -3.62
C LEU A 33 -0.80 -2.77 -4.10
N LEU A 34 -1.63 -2.24 -5.00
CA LEU A 34 -1.54 -0.84 -5.44
C LEU A 34 -1.78 0.14 -4.28
N LEU A 35 -2.79 -0.10 -3.45
CA LEU A 35 -3.05 0.72 -2.25
C LEU A 35 -1.90 0.64 -1.23
N MET A 36 -1.35 -0.55 -1.03
CA MET A 36 -0.17 -0.75 -0.17
C MET A 36 1.06 -0.04 -0.71
N ALA A 37 1.28 -0.03 -2.02
CA ALA A 37 2.38 0.69 -2.64
C ALA A 37 2.27 2.21 -2.43
N LEU A 38 1.05 2.74 -2.56
CA LEU A 38 0.78 4.17 -2.31
C LEU A 38 1.01 4.52 -0.83
N MET A 39 0.57 3.66 0.09
CA MET A 39 0.81 3.80 1.52
C MET A 39 2.32 3.72 1.86
N ALA A 40 3.04 2.77 1.28
CA ALA A 40 4.49 2.63 1.45
C ALA A 40 5.24 3.85 0.91
N THR A 41 4.81 4.42 -0.22
CA THR A 41 5.37 5.67 -0.76
C THR A 41 5.18 6.84 0.21
N VAL A 42 3.95 7.03 0.71
CA VAL A 42 3.63 8.08 1.68
C VAL A 42 4.47 7.92 2.96
N MET A 43 4.64 6.68 3.44
CA MET A 43 5.51 6.41 4.60
C MET A 43 6.99 6.65 4.29
N GLY A 44 7.46 6.23 3.12
CA GLY A 44 8.83 6.46 2.65
C GLY A 44 9.17 7.94 2.65
N VAL A 45 8.29 8.78 2.09
CA VAL A 45 8.47 10.25 2.12
C VAL A 45 8.47 10.77 3.56
N THR A 46 7.57 10.32 4.44
CA THR A 46 7.58 10.78 5.85
C THR A 46 8.86 10.43 6.60
N GLU A 47 9.43 9.25 6.36
CA GLU A 47 10.65 8.83 7.04
C GLU A 47 11.90 9.42 6.37
N PHE A 48 11.85 9.70 5.07
CA PHE A 48 12.89 10.42 4.34
C PHE A 48 13.03 11.86 4.86
N GLN A 49 11.90 12.54 5.10
CA GLN A 49 11.88 13.87 5.73
C GLN A 49 12.52 13.87 7.12
N LYS A 50 12.44 12.75 7.85
CA LYS A 50 13.09 12.57 9.17
C LYS A 50 14.53 12.05 9.07
N ARG A 51 15.10 11.96 7.86
CA ARG A 51 16.44 11.41 7.56
C ARG A 51 16.65 10.00 8.12
N LYS A 52 15.60 9.18 8.18
CA LYS A 52 15.71 7.79 8.65
C LYS A 52 16.06 6.86 7.49
N PRO A 53 16.98 5.90 7.70
CA PRO A 53 17.40 4.94 6.67
C PRO A 53 16.27 4.00 6.25
N ALA A 54 15.26 3.81 7.10
CA ALA A 54 14.06 3.01 6.80
C ALA A 54 13.28 3.51 5.56
N SER A 55 13.47 4.77 5.14
CA SER A 55 12.83 5.33 3.95
C SER A 55 13.17 4.58 2.65
N LEU A 56 14.41 4.10 2.50
CA LEU A 56 14.82 3.33 1.32
C LEU A 56 14.08 2.00 1.23
N GLY A 57 13.95 1.28 2.37
CA GLY A 57 13.17 0.04 2.42
C GLY A 57 11.71 0.27 2.06
N LEU A 58 11.12 1.39 2.50
CA LEU A 58 9.74 1.75 2.16
C LEU A 58 9.56 2.08 0.68
N PHE A 59 10.53 2.76 0.04
CA PHE A 59 10.49 3.02 -1.40
C PHE A 59 10.67 1.74 -2.22
N LEU A 60 11.56 0.84 -1.81
CA LEU A 60 11.72 -0.47 -2.46
C LEU A 60 10.45 -1.31 -2.34
N ALA A 61 9.85 -1.36 -1.15
CA ALA A 61 8.58 -2.04 -0.93
C ALA A 61 7.45 -1.44 -1.78
N ALA A 62 7.40 -0.11 -1.91
CA ALA A 62 6.45 0.58 -2.76
C ALA A 62 6.64 0.20 -4.24
N GLY A 63 7.86 0.25 -4.75
CA GLY A 63 8.17 -0.13 -6.13
C GLY A 63 7.82 -1.59 -6.43
N PHE A 64 8.15 -2.51 -5.52
CA PHE A 64 7.81 -3.92 -5.64
C PHE A 64 6.29 -4.14 -5.66
N ALA A 65 5.56 -3.55 -4.70
CA ALA A 65 4.10 -3.68 -4.62
C ALA A 65 3.39 -3.08 -5.84
N LEU A 66 3.89 -1.95 -6.38
CA LEU A 66 3.40 -1.38 -7.64
C LEU A 66 3.62 -2.34 -8.81
N PHE A 67 4.84 -2.84 -8.98
CA PHE A 67 5.18 -3.74 -10.07
C PHE A 67 4.35 -5.03 -10.04
N VAL A 68 4.27 -5.69 -8.88
CA VAL A 68 3.49 -6.92 -8.72
C VAL A 68 1.99 -6.65 -8.87
N GLY A 69 1.49 -5.55 -8.31
CA GLY A 69 0.08 -5.18 -8.43
C GLY A 69 -0.35 -4.94 -9.88
N ILE A 70 0.50 -4.31 -10.69
CA ILE A 70 0.25 -4.08 -12.13
C ILE A 70 0.39 -5.38 -12.92
N TYR A 71 1.38 -6.22 -12.60
CA TYR A 71 1.62 -7.48 -13.31
C TYR A 71 0.47 -8.49 -13.14
N ILE A 72 -0.20 -8.49 -11.99
CA ILE A 72 -1.31 -9.41 -11.69
C ILE A 72 -2.65 -8.95 -12.32
N LEU A 73 -2.79 -7.65 -12.62
CA LEU A 73 -4.01 -7.07 -13.16
C LEU A 73 -4.21 -7.45 -14.64
#